data_AF-A0A930JPH8-F1
#
_entry.id   AF-A0A930JPH8-F1
#
_cell.length_a   1.000
_cell.length_b   1.000
_cell.length_c   1.000
_cell.angle_alpha   90.00
_cell.angle_beta   90.00
_cell.angle_gamma   90.00
#
_symmetry.space_group_name_H-M   'P 1'
#
loop_
_entity.id
_entity.type
_entity.pdbx_description
1 polymer ?
#
loop_
_entity_poly.entity_id
_entity_poly.type
_entity_poly.pdbx_seq_one_letter_code
_entity_poly.pdbx_strand_id
1 'polypeptide(L)'
;YGNSPRVQPLKAASLDKVSYDRVLEIYKERFSNASNFKMIVMGNIDIAQLRPLLEQYIASLPSTGKKETFAKTYPDVRNCNETHRFEKKMKTPLARVTVFYTWDEPYTAKSDLELDVFKRVLSIAYTDSVREEKGGVYGVKLQQSLNATSNPHAMLKIAFDTDPEKYNMVMPIITKQIEHIANKGPEAVSLQKVKEYLLKQYDQSSVTNDYWLYVIYNHLRHGVDFDKDYKAIVHNITASDIQRIARNLINSNRRIEVTMQSEKEM
;
A
#
# COMPACT_ATOMS: atom_id res chain seq x y z
N TYR A 1 -3.13 -5.41 -14.16
CA TYR A 1 -3.27 -4.12 -14.86
C TYR A 1 -3.47 -4.25 -16.39
N GLY A 2 -4.02 -5.38 -16.89
CA GLY A 2 -4.24 -5.58 -18.32
C GLY A 2 -2.95 -5.50 -19.16
N ASN A 3 -3.08 -5.19 -20.45
CA ASN A 3 -1.97 -5.09 -21.41
C ASN A 3 -1.47 -3.65 -21.63
N SER A 4 -1.62 -2.75 -20.65
CA SER A 4 -1.19 -1.36 -20.83
C SER A 4 0.33 -1.24 -21.01
N PRO A 5 0.82 -0.45 -21.99
CA PRO A 5 2.26 -0.21 -22.17
C PRO A 5 2.96 0.34 -20.93
N ARG A 6 2.25 1.04 -20.04
CA ARG A 6 2.81 1.67 -18.83
C ARG A 6 3.17 0.71 -17.71
N VAL A 7 2.70 -0.53 -17.78
CA VAL A 7 2.88 -1.56 -16.74
C VAL A 7 3.54 -2.82 -17.28
N GLN A 8 4.07 -2.76 -18.50
CA GLN A 8 4.83 -3.87 -19.09
C GLN A 8 6.14 -4.07 -18.31
N PRO A 9 6.54 -5.33 -18.04
CA PRO A 9 7.84 -5.60 -17.46
C PRO A 9 8.95 -5.03 -18.35
N LEU A 10 9.94 -4.38 -17.73
CA LEU A 10 11.15 -3.95 -18.43
C LEU A 10 11.92 -5.21 -18.90
N LYS A 11 12.27 -5.25 -20.18
CA LYS A 11 13.10 -6.31 -20.78
C LYS A 11 14.45 -5.71 -21.17
N ALA A 12 15.48 -6.54 -21.35
CA ALA A 12 16.78 -6.09 -21.83
C ALA A 12 16.66 -5.32 -23.16
N ALA A 13 15.91 -5.85 -24.13
CA ALA A 13 15.64 -5.19 -25.41
C ALA A 13 14.80 -3.90 -25.31
N SER A 14 14.20 -3.61 -24.15
CA SER A 14 13.55 -2.31 -23.93
C SER A 14 14.59 -1.19 -23.78
N LEU A 15 15.83 -1.52 -23.39
CA LEU A 15 16.91 -0.54 -23.22
C LEU A 15 17.38 0.04 -24.55
N ASP A 16 17.29 -0.73 -25.64
CA ASP A 16 17.62 -0.27 -27.00
C ASP A 16 16.71 0.87 -27.47
N LYS A 17 15.55 1.07 -26.81
CA LYS A 17 14.60 2.15 -27.11
C LYS A 17 14.89 3.43 -26.32
N VAL A 18 15.87 3.42 -25.42
CA VAL A 18 16.20 4.58 -24.59
C VAL A 18 17.12 5.51 -25.38
N SER A 19 16.71 6.77 -25.48
CA SER A 19 17.52 7.84 -26.08
C SER A 19 17.95 8.83 -24.99
N TYR A 20 19.24 9.13 -24.94
CA TYR A 20 19.79 10.13 -24.03
C TYR A 20 19.15 11.51 -24.25
N ASP A 21 18.98 11.92 -25.51
CA ASP A 21 18.36 13.20 -25.86
C ASP A 21 16.92 13.25 -25.38
N ARG A 22 16.16 12.15 -25.53
CA ARG A 22 14.78 12.08 -25.03
C ARG A 22 14.73 12.16 -23.50
N VAL A 23 15.68 11.56 -22.80
CA VAL A 23 15.79 11.68 -21.33
C VAL A 23 16.02 13.14 -20.92
N LEU A 24 16.94 13.84 -21.57
CA LEU A 24 17.20 15.26 -21.31
C LEU A 24 16.00 16.15 -21.66
N GLU A 25 15.29 15.83 -22.74
CA GLU A 25 14.06 16.54 -23.13
C GLU A 25 12.98 16.38 -22.05
N ILE A 26 12.72 15.15 -21.58
CA ILE A 26 11.78 14.87 -20.49
C ILE A 26 12.19 15.62 -19.22
N TYR A 27 13.49 15.64 -18.89
CA TYR A 27 13.97 16.41 -17.75
C TYR A 27 13.62 17.90 -17.88
N LYS A 28 13.87 18.51 -19.04
CA LYS A 28 13.51 19.91 -19.29
C LYS A 28 12.00 20.12 -19.20
N GLU A 29 11.18 19.26 -19.83
CA GLU A 29 9.72 19.34 -19.74
C GLU A 29 9.21 19.35 -18.29
N ARG A 30 9.84 18.57 -17.39
CA ARG A 30 9.40 18.45 -15.99
C ARG A 30 10.00 19.49 -15.05
N PHE A 31 11.22 19.97 -15.32
CA PHE A 31 12.00 20.74 -14.35
C PHE A 31 12.40 22.16 -14.81
N SER A 32 12.14 22.55 -16.06
CA SER A 32 12.48 23.91 -16.53
C SER A 32 11.49 24.99 -16.07
N ASN A 33 10.45 24.63 -15.32
CA ASN A 33 9.39 25.55 -14.89
C ASN A 33 8.94 25.24 -13.45
N ALA A 34 9.37 26.05 -12.49
CA ALA A 34 9.07 25.86 -11.08
C ALA A 34 7.69 26.42 -10.64
N SER A 35 6.87 26.95 -11.56
CA SER A 35 5.61 27.65 -11.23
C SER A 35 4.59 26.85 -10.42
N ASN A 36 4.65 25.52 -10.45
CA ASN A 36 3.76 24.63 -9.69
C ASN A 36 4.50 23.76 -8.66
N PHE A 37 5.78 24.05 -8.37
CA PHE A 37 6.55 23.31 -7.38
C PHE A 37 6.14 23.72 -5.97
N LYS A 38 6.07 22.73 -5.08
CA LYS A 38 5.94 22.93 -3.64
C LYS A 38 7.15 22.29 -2.98
N MET A 39 7.99 23.10 -2.34
CA MET A 39 9.17 22.61 -1.62
C MET A 39 8.82 22.46 -0.13
N ILE A 40 9.19 21.32 0.43
CA ILE A 40 9.09 21.06 1.87
C ILE A 40 10.52 20.95 2.38
N VAL A 41 10.89 21.82 3.33
CA VAL A 41 12.19 21.80 4.00
C VAL A 41 11.93 21.58 5.48
N MET A 42 12.56 20.56 6.06
CA MET A 42 12.25 20.11 7.41
C MET A 42 13.51 19.72 8.16
N GLY A 43 13.59 20.15 9.41
CA GLY A 43 14.70 19.89 10.33
C GLY A 43 14.89 21.03 11.31
N ASN A 44 15.98 20.95 12.07
CA ASN A 44 16.41 22.05 12.94
C ASN A 44 17.09 23.12 12.08
N ILE A 45 16.34 24.14 11.68
CA ILE A 45 16.78 25.13 10.70
C ILE A 45 16.68 26.54 11.26
N ASP A 46 17.77 27.30 11.12
CA ASP A 46 17.76 28.74 11.29
C ASP A 46 17.22 29.41 10.02
N ILE A 47 16.04 30.04 10.13
CA ILE A 47 15.37 30.71 9.02
C ILE A 47 16.20 31.88 8.46
N ALA A 48 16.98 32.57 9.31
CA ALA A 48 17.82 33.67 8.86
C ALA A 48 18.96 33.19 7.95
N GLN A 49 19.47 31.97 8.19
CA GLN A 49 20.49 31.33 7.35
C GLN A 49 19.90 30.65 6.12
N LEU A 50 18.70 30.05 6.24
CA LEU A 50 18.05 29.37 5.13
C LEU A 50 17.58 30.35 4.05
N ARG A 51 17.08 31.53 4.44
CA ARG A 51 16.46 32.47 3.50
C ARG A 51 17.39 32.88 2.36
N PRO A 52 18.65 33.31 2.57
CA PRO A 52 19.57 33.61 1.47
C PRO A 52 19.79 32.43 0.51
N LEU A 53 19.82 31.20 1.02
CA LEU A 53 19.99 30.00 0.19
C LEU A 53 18.73 29.73 -0.66
N LEU A 54 17.54 29.93 -0.11
CA LEU A 54 16.31 29.82 -0.88
C LEU A 54 16.23 30.89 -1.96
N GLU A 55 16.62 32.13 -1.67
CA GLU A 55 16.69 33.21 -2.65
C GLU A 55 17.68 32.87 -3.79
N GLN A 56 18.86 32.35 -3.43
CA GLN A 56 19.90 32.01 -4.40
C GLN A 56 19.55 30.80 -5.28
N TYR A 57 19.00 29.72 -4.71
CA TYR A 57 18.89 28.42 -5.40
C TYR A 57 17.47 28.03 -5.80
N ILE A 58 16.44 28.58 -5.15
CA ILE A 58 15.04 28.20 -5.39
C ILE A 58 14.27 29.34 -6.04
N ALA A 59 14.37 30.57 -5.52
CA ALA A 59 13.68 31.72 -6.08
C ALA A 59 14.26 32.16 -7.44
N SER A 60 15.49 31.76 -7.75
CA SER A 60 16.13 31.98 -9.05
C SER A 60 15.67 31.02 -10.15
N LEU A 61 14.88 29.99 -9.81
CA LEU A 61 14.39 29.02 -10.79
C LEU A 61 13.38 29.67 -11.75
N PRO A 62 13.41 29.33 -13.05
CA PRO A 62 12.46 29.87 -14.02
C PRO A 62 11.02 29.54 -13.64
N SER A 63 10.14 30.54 -13.73
CA SER A 63 8.70 30.40 -13.46
C SER A 63 7.91 31.10 -14.56
N THR A 64 7.21 30.32 -15.37
CA THR A 64 6.46 30.79 -16.55
C THR A 64 4.99 31.10 -16.28
N GLY A 65 4.51 30.84 -15.05
CA GLY A 65 3.11 30.93 -14.65
C GLY A 65 2.25 29.74 -15.11
N LYS A 66 2.75 28.88 -16.01
CA LYS A 66 2.06 27.67 -16.46
C LYS A 66 2.03 26.63 -15.35
N LYS A 67 0.88 25.99 -15.16
CA LYS A 67 0.68 24.92 -14.17
C LYS A 67 0.36 23.61 -14.88
N GLU A 68 1.00 22.52 -14.42
CA GLU A 68 0.67 21.18 -14.88
C GLU A 68 -0.42 20.55 -14.03
N THR A 69 -1.23 19.70 -14.65
CA THR A 69 -2.22 18.85 -13.96
C THR A 69 -1.84 17.39 -14.10
N PHE A 70 -2.17 16.60 -13.08
CA PHE A 70 -1.96 15.15 -13.13
C PHE A 70 -2.93 14.51 -14.14
N ALA A 71 -2.39 13.75 -15.10
CA ALA A 71 -3.19 12.99 -16.04
C ALA A 71 -3.33 11.53 -15.56
N LYS A 72 -4.57 11.02 -15.48
CA LYS A 72 -4.86 9.61 -15.17
C LYS A 72 -4.44 8.73 -16.34
N THR A 73 -3.18 8.34 -16.35
CA THR A 73 -2.54 7.65 -17.48
C THR A 73 -2.15 6.21 -17.19
N TYR A 74 -2.14 5.82 -15.92
CA TYR A 74 -1.98 4.41 -15.51
C TYR A 74 -3.33 3.68 -15.60
N PRO A 75 -3.33 2.40 -15.98
CA PRO A 75 -4.54 1.60 -16.01
C PRO A 75 -5.05 1.30 -14.59
N ASP A 76 -6.36 1.17 -14.46
CA ASP A 76 -6.98 0.69 -13.23
C ASP A 76 -6.61 -0.79 -12.96
N VAL A 77 -6.74 -1.21 -11.70
CA VAL A 77 -6.64 -2.63 -11.37
C VAL A 77 -7.80 -3.35 -12.06
N ARG A 78 -7.53 -4.51 -12.65
CA ARG A 78 -8.56 -5.33 -13.32
C ARG A 78 -9.68 -5.66 -12.31
N ASN A 79 -10.93 -5.48 -12.75
CA ASN A 79 -12.10 -5.91 -11.99
C ASN A 79 -12.35 -7.39 -12.23
N CYS A 80 -11.69 -8.27 -11.47
CA CYS A 80 -11.82 -9.71 -11.66
C CYS A 80 -11.67 -10.47 -10.34
N ASN A 81 -12.22 -11.67 -10.31
CA ASN A 81 -11.94 -12.71 -9.32
C ASN A 81 -11.29 -13.90 -10.04
N GLU A 82 -9.95 -13.95 -10.03
CA GLU A 82 -9.17 -14.92 -10.80
C GLU A 82 -8.09 -15.56 -9.93
N THR A 83 -7.85 -16.85 -10.17
CA THR A 83 -6.70 -17.58 -9.63
C THR A 83 -5.84 -18.06 -10.79
N HIS A 84 -4.57 -17.67 -10.79
CA HIS A 84 -3.56 -18.09 -11.76
C HIS A 84 -2.52 -18.95 -11.06
N ARG A 85 -2.40 -20.20 -11.50
CA ARG A 85 -1.42 -21.16 -11.01
C ARG A 85 -0.48 -21.56 -12.13
N PHE A 86 0.81 -21.57 -11.84
CA PHE A 86 1.82 -22.03 -12.78
C PHE A 86 2.94 -22.76 -12.06
N GLU A 87 3.57 -23.68 -12.77
CA GLU A 87 4.69 -24.46 -12.27
C GLU A 87 6.01 -23.88 -12.78
N LYS A 88 7.06 -24.07 -11.99
CA LYS A 88 8.42 -23.72 -12.36
C LYS A 88 9.40 -24.66 -11.66
N LYS A 89 10.38 -25.19 -12.38
CA LYS A 89 11.49 -25.93 -11.77
C LYS A 89 12.20 -25.11 -10.69
N MET A 90 12.29 -25.66 -9.48
CA MET A 90 12.97 -25.06 -8.33
C MET A 90 13.87 -26.10 -7.68
N LYS A 91 15.00 -25.66 -7.11
CA LYS A 91 15.92 -26.55 -6.36
C LYS A 91 15.31 -27.05 -5.05
N THR A 92 14.41 -26.26 -4.46
CA THR A 92 13.71 -26.59 -3.22
C THR A 92 12.22 -26.50 -3.50
N PRO A 93 11.44 -27.57 -3.23
CA PRO A 93 9.99 -27.55 -3.42
C PRO A 93 9.34 -26.39 -2.64
N LEU A 94 8.52 -25.59 -3.32
CA LEU A 94 7.90 -24.40 -2.76
C LEU A 94 6.64 -24.01 -3.53
N ALA A 95 5.59 -23.62 -2.80
CA ALA A 95 4.50 -22.81 -3.33
C ALA A 95 4.61 -21.38 -2.80
N ARG A 96 4.76 -20.43 -3.72
CA ARG A 96 4.70 -18.99 -3.43
C ARG A 96 3.33 -18.46 -3.84
N VAL A 97 2.55 -18.03 -2.87
CA VAL A 97 1.19 -17.52 -3.05
C VAL A 97 1.20 -16.01 -2.86
N THR A 98 0.58 -15.29 -3.79
CA THR A 98 0.25 -13.87 -3.62
C THR A 98 -1.21 -13.64 -3.99
N VAL A 99 -1.97 -13.08 -3.06
CA VAL A 99 -3.37 -12.71 -3.25
C VAL A 99 -3.49 -11.19 -3.14
N PHE A 100 -4.12 -10.57 -4.14
CA PHE A 100 -4.49 -9.17 -4.12
C PHE A 100 -6.00 -9.05 -4.00
N TYR A 101 -6.47 -8.28 -3.03
CA TYR A 101 -7.83 -7.78 -2.96
C TYR A 101 -7.81 -6.29 -3.23
N THR A 102 -8.79 -5.79 -3.98
CA THR A 102 -8.95 -4.34 -4.21
C THR A 102 -10.40 -3.95 -4.08
N TRP A 103 -10.70 -2.90 -3.35
CA TRP A 103 -12.08 -2.44 -3.15
C TRP A 103 -12.06 -0.93 -2.91
N ASP A 104 -13.23 -0.32 -3.00
CA ASP A 104 -13.32 1.12 -2.82
C ASP A 104 -13.47 1.48 -1.34
N GLU A 105 -12.68 2.45 -0.91
CA GLU A 105 -12.82 3.15 0.37
C GLU A 105 -12.55 4.64 0.10
N PRO A 106 -13.18 5.55 0.85
CA PRO A 106 -12.87 6.97 0.78
C PRO A 106 -11.38 7.23 1.07
N TYR A 107 -10.74 8.11 0.30
CA TYR A 107 -9.37 8.55 0.61
C TYR A 107 -9.38 9.55 1.78
N THR A 108 -9.42 9.04 3.01
CA THR A 108 -9.48 9.85 4.23
C THR A 108 -8.54 9.30 5.30
N ALA A 109 -8.14 10.14 6.26
CA ALA A 109 -7.33 9.72 7.41
C ALA A 109 -8.03 8.61 8.23
N LYS A 110 -9.35 8.67 8.36
CA LYS A 110 -10.14 7.63 9.03
C LYS A 110 -10.04 6.29 8.30
N SER A 111 -10.29 6.28 6.99
CA SER A 111 -10.24 5.04 6.20
C SER A 111 -8.84 4.43 6.17
N ASP A 112 -7.79 5.24 6.13
CA ASP A 112 -6.41 4.75 6.21
C ASP A 112 -6.12 4.05 7.55
N LEU A 113 -6.55 4.67 8.66
CA LEU A 113 -6.42 4.08 9.99
C LEU A 113 -7.26 2.81 10.18
N GLU A 114 -8.49 2.78 9.67
CA GLU A 114 -9.33 1.57 9.69
C GLU A 114 -8.68 0.43 8.89
N LEU A 115 -8.02 0.73 7.76
CA LEU A 115 -7.28 -0.24 6.95
C LEU A 115 -6.04 -0.77 7.68
N ASP A 116 -5.26 0.09 8.36
CA ASP A 116 -4.12 -0.38 9.15
C ASP A 116 -4.58 -1.23 10.34
N VAL A 117 -5.65 -0.83 11.04
CA VAL A 117 -6.23 -1.63 12.11
C VAL A 117 -6.70 -2.98 11.58
N PHE A 118 -7.46 -3.01 10.48
CA PHE A 118 -7.92 -4.23 9.82
C PHE A 118 -6.74 -5.16 9.46
N LYS A 119 -5.69 -4.63 8.83
CA LYS A 119 -4.49 -5.39 8.48
C LYS A 119 -3.79 -5.95 9.72
N ARG A 120 -3.72 -5.20 10.82
CA ARG A 120 -3.05 -5.65 12.07
C ARG A 120 -3.84 -6.72 12.80
N VAL A 121 -5.16 -6.56 12.94
CA VAL A 121 -5.99 -7.61 13.57
C VAL A 121 -6.02 -8.87 12.72
N LEU A 122 -6.04 -8.75 11.40
CA LEU A 122 -5.93 -9.88 10.48
C LEU A 122 -4.56 -10.56 10.58
N SER A 123 -3.48 -9.78 10.77
CA SER A 123 -2.14 -10.33 11.01
C SER A 123 -2.06 -11.14 12.30
N ILE A 124 -2.73 -10.71 13.36
CA ILE A 124 -2.82 -11.46 14.62
C ILE A 124 -3.59 -12.76 14.37
N ALA A 125 -4.78 -12.68 13.76
CA ALA A 125 -5.60 -13.85 13.44
C ALA A 125 -4.87 -14.89 12.56
N TYR A 126 -4.07 -14.45 11.57
CA TYR A 126 -3.23 -15.35 10.79
C TYR A 126 -2.10 -15.96 11.61
N THR A 127 -1.46 -15.18 12.48
CA THR A 127 -0.38 -15.72 13.33
C THR A 127 -0.91 -16.83 14.22
N ASP A 128 -2.08 -16.62 14.82
CA ASP A 128 -2.72 -17.58 15.72
C ASP A 128 -3.18 -18.82 14.94
N SER A 129 -3.98 -18.64 13.87
CA SER A 129 -4.53 -19.78 13.10
C SER A 129 -3.49 -20.59 12.32
N VAL A 130 -2.48 -19.94 11.74
CA VAL A 130 -1.48 -20.63 10.91
C VAL A 130 -0.44 -21.34 11.79
N ARG A 131 -0.12 -20.82 12.98
CA ARG A 131 0.74 -21.50 13.96
C ARG A 131 -0.02 -22.59 14.71
N GLU A 132 -1.28 -22.30 15.05
CA GLU A 132 -2.32 -23.15 15.64
C GLU A 132 -2.50 -24.48 14.89
N GLU A 133 -2.81 -24.35 13.60
CA GLU A 133 -3.43 -25.43 12.88
C GLU A 133 -2.46 -26.28 12.05
N LYS A 134 -1.31 -25.77 11.56
CA LYS A 134 -0.34 -26.55 10.76
C LYS A 134 1.05 -25.90 10.67
N GLY A 135 2.09 -26.59 11.14
CA GLY A 135 3.51 -26.20 10.98
C GLY A 135 4.03 -26.23 9.53
N GLY A 136 3.47 -25.43 8.62
CA GLY A 136 3.77 -25.50 7.18
C GLY A 136 3.71 -24.21 6.39
N VAL A 137 3.61 -23.05 7.04
CA VAL A 137 3.65 -21.74 6.38
C VAL A 137 4.77 -20.91 6.98
N TYR A 138 5.66 -20.41 6.13
CA TYR A 138 6.75 -19.51 6.51
C TYR A 138 6.22 -18.07 6.69
N GLY A 139 5.25 -17.90 7.59
CA GLY A 139 4.62 -16.61 7.92
C GLY A 139 3.75 -16.00 6.81
N VAL A 140 2.66 -15.34 7.20
CA VAL A 140 1.79 -14.60 6.28
C VAL A 140 2.17 -13.13 6.31
N LYS A 141 2.56 -12.57 5.16
CA LYS A 141 2.89 -11.16 5.01
C LYS A 141 1.68 -10.40 4.46
N LEU A 142 1.28 -9.36 5.19
CA LEU A 142 0.20 -8.47 4.79
C LEU A 142 0.75 -7.07 4.47
N GLN A 143 0.31 -6.54 3.34
CA GLN A 143 0.51 -5.14 2.96
C GLN A 143 -0.85 -4.55 2.61
N GLN A 144 -1.17 -3.41 3.20
CA GLN A 144 -2.35 -2.62 2.84
C GLN A 144 -1.89 -1.32 2.19
N SER A 145 -2.71 -0.75 1.32
CA SER A 145 -2.54 0.64 0.90
C SER A 145 -3.89 1.29 0.60
N LEU A 146 -4.00 2.57 0.94
CA LEU A 146 -5.02 3.49 0.45
C LEU A 146 -4.34 4.51 -0.47
N ASN A 147 -4.73 4.58 -1.74
CA ASN A 147 -4.06 5.41 -2.74
C ASN A 147 -5.05 6.29 -3.51
N ALA A 148 -4.94 7.62 -3.32
CA ALA A 148 -5.78 8.64 -3.96
C ALA A 148 -5.77 8.64 -5.49
N THR A 149 -4.78 7.99 -6.12
CA THR A 149 -4.61 7.94 -7.58
C THR A 149 -4.93 6.58 -8.17
N SER A 150 -5.26 5.59 -7.34
CA SER A 150 -5.69 4.27 -7.79
C SER A 150 -7.21 4.19 -7.89
N ASN A 151 -7.70 3.34 -8.77
CA ASN A 151 -9.11 2.97 -8.80
C ASN A 151 -9.23 1.43 -8.82
N PRO A 152 -9.81 0.82 -7.79
CA PRO A 152 -10.30 1.46 -6.56
C PRO A 152 -9.15 1.91 -5.62
N HIS A 153 -9.44 2.69 -4.58
CA HIS A 153 -8.40 3.28 -3.72
C HIS A 153 -7.72 2.27 -2.76
N ALA A 154 -8.44 1.27 -2.26
CA ALA A 154 -7.92 0.35 -1.26
C ALA A 154 -7.38 -0.95 -1.89
N MET A 155 -6.27 -1.44 -1.35
CA MET A 155 -5.68 -2.73 -1.71
C MET A 155 -5.18 -3.46 -0.47
N LEU A 156 -5.42 -4.77 -0.42
CA LEU A 156 -4.76 -5.70 0.50
C LEU A 156 -3.99 -6.73 -0.33
N LYS A 157 -2.70 -6.83 -0.07
CA LYS A 157 -1.84 -7.90 -0.58
C LYS A 157 -1.51 -8.86 0.55
N ILE A 158 -1.77 -10.14 0.30
CA ILE A 158 -1.42 -11.27 1.16
C ILE A 158 -0.37 -12.08 0.43
N ALA A 159 0.76 -12.35 1.07
CA ALA A 159 1.81 -13.18 0.48
C ALA A 159 2.36 -14.17 1.51
N PHE A 160 2.52 -15.41 1.10
CA PHE A 160 3.11 -16.45 1.93
C PHE A 160 3.77 -17.54 1.08
N ASP A 161 4.72 -18.23 1.71
CA ASP A 161 5.44 -19.36 1.16
C ASP A 161 5.03 -20.61 1.97
N THR A 162 4.72 -21.72 1.30
CA THR A 162 4.29 -22.97 1.92
C THR A 162 4.75 -24.18 1.10
N ASP A 163 4.74 -25.37 1.70
CA ASP A 163 4.97 -26.61 0.95
C ASP A 163 3.89 -26.77 -0.14
N PRO A 164 4.24 -27.18 -1.37
CA PRO A 164 3.27 -27.35 -2.46
C PRO A 164 2.03 -28.18 -2.09
N GLU A 165 2.22 -29.23 -1.30
CA GLU A 165 1.15 -30.13 -0.85
C GLU A 165 0.21 -29.46 0.18
N LYS A 166 0.71 -28.49 0.93
CA LYS A 166 -0.03 -27.76 1.97
C LYS A 166 -0.83 -26.58 1.42
N TYR A 167 -0.63 -26.19 0.16
CA TYR A 167 -1.36 -25.07 -0.46
C TYR A 167 -2.88 -25.19 -0.31
N ASN A 168 -3.46 -26.35 -0.68
CA ASN A 168 -4.91 -26.58 -0.66
C ASN A 168 -5.50 -26.51 0.75
N MET A 169 -4.66 -26.67 1.76
CA MET A 169 -5.02 -26.64 3.16
C MET A 169 -4.85 -25.24 3.77
N VAL A 170 -3.84 -24.49 3.36
CA VAL A 170 -3.54 -23.15 3.90
C VAL A 170 -4.46 -22.09 3.31
N MET A 171 -4.73 -22.14 1.99
CA MET A 171 -5.54 -21.10 1.34
C MET A 171 -6.96 -20.96 1.95
N PRO A 172 -7.69 -22.04 2.26
CA PRO A 172 -8.97 -21.92 2.94
C PRO A 172 -8.89 -21.26 4.33
N ILE A 173 -7.80 -21.51 5.09
CA ILE A 173 -7.59 -20.87 6.40
C ILE A 173 -7.44 -19.36 6.22
N ILE A 174 -6.65 -18.93 5.23
CA ILE A 174 -6.45 -17.52 4.91
C ILE A 174 -7.80 -16.85 4.58
N THR A 175 -8.59 -17.46 3.70
CA THR A 175 -9.90 -16.92 3.32
C THR A 175 -10.86 -16.88 4.52
N LYS A 176 -10.90 -17.94 5.34
CA LYS A 176 -11.79 -18.07 6.49
C LYS A 176 -11.56 -16.98 7.55
N GLN A 177 -10.33 -16.52 7.77
CA GLN A 177 -10.09 -15.44 8.74
C GLN A 177 -10.64 -14.09 8.27
N ILE A 178 -10.57 -13.80 6.96
CA ILE A 178 -11.20 -12.59 6.39
C ILE A 178 -12.72 -12.67 6.55
N GLU A 179 -13.30 -13.82 6.20
CA GLU A 179 -14.73 -14.09 6.37
C GLU A 179 -15.18 -14.02 7.83
N HIS A 180 -14.36 -14.52 8.75
CA HIS A 180 -14.64 -14.44 10.19
C HIS A 180 -14.76 -12.99 10.63
N ILE A 181 -13.79 -12.13 10.28
CA ILE A 181 -13.86 -10.70 10.61
C ILE A 181 -15.08 -10.04 9.94
N ALA A 182 -15.40 -10.38 8.68
CA ALA A 182 -16.58 -9.85 8.00
C ALA A 182 -17.90 -10.28 8.66
N ASN A 183 -17.97 -11.48 9.23
CA ASN A 183 -19.20 -12.03 9.81
C ASN A 183 -19.37 -11.73 11.30
N LYS A 184 -18.27 -11.71 12.06
CA LYS A 184 -18.27 -11.61 13.52
C LYS A 184 -17.55 -10.38 14.07
N GLY A 185 -16.77 -9.69 13.24
CA GLY A 185 -15.87 -8.63 13.67
C GLY A 185 -14.52 -9.17 14.16
N PRO A 186 -13.54 -8.30 14.45
CA PRO A 186 -12.28 -8.71 15.04
C PRO A 186 -12.47 -9.11 16.52
N GLU A 187 -11.59 -9.98 17.01
CA GLU A 187 -11.49 -10.27 18.44
C GLU A 187 -11.25 -8.98 19.24
N ALA A 188 -12.03 -8.79 20.32
CA ALA A 188 -11.99 -7.57 21.12
C ALA A 188 -10.59 -7.31 21.72
N VAL A 189 -9.92 -8.38 22.17
CA VAL A 189 -8.55 -8.31 22.71
C VAL A 189 -7.56 -7.87 21.63
N SER A 190 -7.68 -8.41 20.41
CA SER A 190 -6.83 -8.04 19.28
C SER A 190 -7.03 -6.58 18.86
N LEU A 191 -8.30 -6.13 18.79
CA LEU A 191 -8.61 -4.74 18.48
C LEU A 191 -8.03 -3.79 19.52
N GLN A 192 -8.22 -4.08 20.82
CA GLN A 192 -7.70 -3.26 21.90
C GLN A 192 -6.17 -3.16 21.87
N LYS A 193 -5.49 -4.31 21.71
CA LYS A 193 -4.02 -4.37 21.58
C LYS A 193 -3.51 -3.53 20.41
N VAL A 194 -4.20 -3.57 19.27
CA VAL A 194 -3.84 -2.76 18.10
C VAL A 194 -4.03 -1.27 18.37
N LYS A 195 -5.13 -0.86 19.01
CA LYS A 195 -5.37 0.55 19.37
C LYS A 195 -4.28 1.09 20.30
N GLU A 196 -3.93 0.35 21.35
CA GLU A 196 -2.85 0.73 22.27
C GLU A 196 -1.50 0.86 21.56
N TYR A 197 -1.18 -0.09 20.69
CA TYR A 197 0.03 -0.04 19.87
C TYR A 197 0.06 1.21 18.98
N LEU A 198 -1.05 1.54 18.30
CA LEU A 198 -1.12 2.69 17.39
C LEU A 198 -0.95 4.02 18.11
N LEU A 199 -1.48 4.17 19.32
CA LEU A 199 -1.30 5.37 20.14
C LEU A 199 0.16 5.53 20.56
N LYS A 200 0.79 4.45 21.03
CA LYS A 200 2.23 4.46 21.37
C LYS A 200 3.10 4.75 20.15
N GLN A 201 2.80 4.14 19.02
CA GLN A 201 3.55 4.34 17.77
C GLN A 201 3.42 5.77 17.28
N TYR A 202 2.25 6.39 17.42
CA TYR A 202 2.05 7.80 17.09
C TYR A 202 2.93 8.71 17.95
N ASP A 203 2.98 8.51 19.27
CA ASP A 203 3.81 9.32 20.16
C ASP A 203 5.30 9.22 19.80
N GLN A 204 5.75 8.05 19.32
CA GLN A 204 7.10 7.85 18.82
C GLN A 204 7.34 8.47 17.44
N SER A 205 6.35 8.44 16.56
CA SER A 205 6.51 8.89 15.16
C SER A 205 6.39 10.41 15.04
N SER A 206 5.50 11.03 15.81
CA SER A 206 5.20 12.47 15.78
C SER A 206 6.36 13.37 16.20
N VAL A 207 7.43 12.81 16.77
CA VAL A 207 8.67 13.55 17.05
C VAL A 207 9.72 13.44 15.93
N THR A 208 9.40 12.76 14.82
CA THR A 208 10.33 12.54 13.70
C THR A 208 9.99 13.42 12.49
N ASN A 209 11.01 13.79 11.72
CA ASN A 209 10.81 14.55 10.49
C ASN A 209 10.04 13.75 9.43
N ASP A 210 10.30 12.44 9.31
CA ASP A 210 9.64 11.61 8.30
C ASP A 210 8.11 11.59 8.47
N TYR A 211 7.63 11.59 9.72
CA TYR A 211 6.20 11.70 10.02
C TYR A 211 5.61 13.01 9.52
N TRP A 212 6.20 14.15 9.87
CA TRP A 212 5.70 15.45 9.45
C TRP A 212 5.84 15.67 7.95
N LEU A 213 6.88 15.15 7.32
CA LEU A 213 7.04 15.17 5.87
C LEU A 213 5.87 14.45 5.19
N TYR A 214 5.49 13.27 5.70
CA TYR A 214 4.33 12.53 5.21
C TYR A 214 3.02 13.31 5.38
N VAL A 215 2.76 13.89 6.56
CA VAL A 215 1.54 14.66 6.85
C VAL A 215 1.44 15.89 5.94
N ILE A 216 2.50 16.70 5.88
CA ILE A 216 2.52 17.93 5.08
C ILE A 216 2.43 17.61 3.59
N TYR A 217 3.15 16.60 3.11
CA TYR A 217 3.08 16.18 1.71
C TYR A 217 1.64 15.81 1.33
N ASN A 218 0.98 14.97 2.12
CA ASN A 218 -0.37 14.52 1.83
C ASN A 218 -1.40 15.65 1.92
N HIS A 219 -1.26 16.55 2.89
CA HIS A 219 -2.12 17.72 2.99
C HIS A 219 -1.95 18.63 1.76
N LEU A 220 -0.70 18.91 1.35
CA LEU A 220 -0.42 19.75 0.18
C LEU A 220 -0.81 19.11 -1.15
N ARG A 221 -0.69 17.78 -1.27
CA ARG A 221 -0.89 17.05 -2.53
C ARG A 221 -2.32 16.59 -2.73
N HIS A 222 -2.96 16.12 -1.66
CA HIS A 222 -4.26 15.45 -1.67
C HIS A 222 -5.31 16.14 -0.81
N GLY A 223 -4.95 17.18 -0.04
CA GLY A 223 -5.89 17.90 0.81
C GLY A 223 -6.30 17.13 2.06
N VAL A 224 -5.57 16.08 2.45
CA VAL A 224 -5.87 15.24 3.62
C VAL A 224 -4.80 15.45 4.69
N ASP A 225 -5.25 15.86 5.87
CA ASP A 225 -4.44 15.92 7.07
C ASP A 225 -4.57 14.59 7.83
N PHE A 226 -3.46 13.86 7.95
CA PHE A 226 -3.41 12.56 8.62
C PHE A 226 -3.08 12.67 10.13
N ASP A 227 -2.79 13.87 10.65
CA ASP A 227 -2.40 14.13 12.04
C ASP A 227 -3.56 14.65 12.88
N LYS A 228 -4.29 15.66 12.37
CA LYS A 228 -5.23 16.51 13.12
C LYS A 228 -6.12 15.78 14.13
N ASP A 229 -6.68 14.64 13.75
CA ASP A 229 -7.62 13.87 14.58
C ASP A 229 -7.14 12.44 14.89
N TYR A 230 -5.86 12.13 14.67
CA TYR A 230 -5.33 10.77 14.71
C TYR A 230 -5.73 10.00 15.98
N LYS A 231 -5.41 10.53 17.17
CA LYS A 231 -5.70 9.85 18.45
C LYS A 231 -7.20 9.66 18.65
N ALA A 232 -8.00 10.68 18.32
CA ALA A 232 -9.46 10.60 18.43
C ALA A 232 -10.04 9.53 17.51
N ILE A 233 -9.55 9.43 16.27
CA ILE A 233 -9.92 8.36 15.34
C ILE A 233 -9.56 7.00 15.94
N VAL A 234 -8.32 6.80 16.39
CA VAL A 234 -7.89 5.51 16.97
C VAL A 234 -8.77 5.11 18.16
N HIS A 235 -9.07 6.04 19.09
CA HIS A 235 -9.95 5.76 20.22
C HIS A 235 -11.38 5.39 19.79
N ASN A 236 -11.89 5.99 18.73
CA ASN A 236 -13.26 5.81 18.26
C ASN A 236 -13.43 4.65 17.26
N ILE A 237 -12.35 4.04 16.74
CA ILE A 237 -12.47 2.84 15.90
C ILE A 237 -13.14 1.72 16.70
N THR A 238 -14.19 1.16 16.12
CA THR A 238 -15.02 0.08 16.68
C THR A 238 -14.82 -1.24 15.93
N ALA A 239 -15.29 -2.34 16.52
CA ALA A 239 -15.33 -3.64 15.84
C ALA A 239 -16.19 -3.60 14.57
N SER A 240 -17.27 -2.79 14.56
CA SER A 240 -18.16 -2.61 13.41
C SER A 240 -17.46 -1.94 12.23
N ASP A 241 -16.59 -0.96 12.49
CA ASP A 241 -15.81 -0.31 11.43
C ASP A 241 -14.89 -1.31 10.72
N ILE A 242 -14.20 -2.16 11.49
CA ILE A 242 -13.30 -3.18 10.94
C ILE A 242 -14.07 -4.30 10.23
N GLN A 243 -15.22 -4.69 10.79
CA GLN A 243 -16.14 -5.62 10.14
C GLN A 243 -16.63 -5.08 8.79
N ARG A 244 -16.95 -3.79 8.71
CA ARG A 244 -17.36 -3.12 7.46
C ARG A 244 -16.26 -3.19 6.41
N ILE A 245 -15.00 -2.89 6.77
CA ILE A 245 -13.86 -3.00 5.85
C ILE A 245 -13.76 -4.43 5.27
N ALA A 246 -13.84 -5.45 6.12
CA ALA A 246 -13.77 -6.85 5.67
C ALA A 246 -14.96 -7.23 4.76
N ARG A 247 -16.17 -6.73 5.05
CA ARG A 247 -17.34 -6.92 4.18
C ARG A 247 -17.19 -6.22 2.84
N ASN A 248 -16.72 -4.97 2.82
CA ASN A 248 -16.47 -4.22 1.58
C ASN A 248 -15.46 -4.95 0.70
N LEU A 249 -14.37 -5.46 1.30
CA LEU A 249 -13.37 -6.28 0.63
C LEU A 249 -14.01 -7.52 -0.01
N ILE A 250 -14.79 -8.32 0.73
CA ILE A 250 -15.42 -9.54 0.20
C ILE A 250 -16.46 -9.21 -0.88
N ASN A 251 -17.34 -8.26 -0.60
CA ASN A 251 -18.44 -7.89 -1.50
C ASN A 251 -17.95 -7.25 -2.79
N SER A 252 -16.74 -6.66 -2.80
CA SER A 252 -16.14 -6.14 -4.03
C SER A 252 -15.98 -7.22 -5.10
N ASN A 253 -15.83 -8.49 -4.70
CA ASN A 253 -15.54 -9.62 -5.57
C ASN A 253 -14.33 -9.37 -6.50
N ARG A 254 -13.35 -8.61 -6.00
CA ARG A 254 -12.13 -8.22 -6.73
C ARG A 254 -10.92 -8.85 -6.09
N ARG A 255 -10.54 -10.01 -6.61
CA ARG A 255 -9.48 -10.86 -6.08
C ARG A 255 -8.61 -11.37 -7.22
N ILE A 256 -7.29 -11.23 -7.09
CA ILE A 256 -6.35 -11.85 -8.02
C ILE A 256 -5.37 -12.66 -7.19
N GLU A 257 -5.39 -13.97 -7.37
CA GLU A 257 -4.38 -14.86 -6.82
C GLU A 257 -3.38 -15.24 -7.93
N VAL A 258 -2.10 -15.14 -7.60
CA VAL A 258 -1.01 -15.67 -8.40
C VAL A 258 -0.20 -16.61 -7.53
N THR A 259 -0.15 -17.88 -7.92
CA THR A 259 0.51 -18.94 -7.17
C THR A 259 1.52 -19.63 -8.09
N MET A 260 2.80 -19.56 -7.70
CA MET A 260 3.89 -20.28 -8.36
C MET A 260 4.21 -21.53 -7.54
N GLN A 261 4.18 -22.71 -8.16
CA GLN A 261 4.51 -23.98 -7.51
C GLN A 261 5.75 -24.61 -8.13
N SER A 262 6.53 -25.34 -7.35
CA SER A 262 7.55 -26.22 -7.90
C SER A 262 6.91 -27.33 -8.71
N GLU A 263 7.52 -27.69 -9.84
CA GLU A 263 7.19 -28.91 -10.59
C GLU A 263 7.22 -30.12 -9.64
N LYS A 264 6.28 -31.05 -9.80
CA LYS A 264 6.39 -32.35 -9.13
C LYS A 264 7.54 -33.12 -9.76
N GLU A 265 8.43 -33.66 -8.95
CA GLU A 265 9.37 -34.67 -9.45
C GLU A 265 8.54 -35.88 -9.92
N MET A 266 8.73 -36.27 -11.18
CA MET A 266 8.09 -37.44 -11.81
C MET A 266 8.71 -38.74 -11.32
#